data_AF-A0A0Q9JZ91-F1
#
_entry.id   AF-A0A0Q9JZ91-F1
#
_cell.length_a   1.000
_cell.length_b   1.000
_cell.length_c   1.000
_cell.angle_alpha   90.00
_cell.angle_beta   90.00
_cell.angle_gamma   90.00
#
_symmetry.space_group_name_H-M   'P 1'
#
loop_
_entity.id
_entity.type
_entity.pdbx_description
1 polymer ?
#
loop_
_entity_poly.entity_id
_entity_poly.type
_entity_poly.pdbx_seq_one_letter_code
_entity_poly.pdbx_strand_id
1 'polypeptide(L)'
;MKNNYDVLARTILDKGVFRTSDIKELLILSVHSSKEAELYFKEKITEENKEMLKILVEIAGDFDDFGDSAMAATDYIKDFSINLLKEYEDSLLQIFTDDDRGARILLAIALGRIKSVKAKEYIYELYNDKDLQGNWIIQRSVSYYNED
;
A
#
# COMPACT_ATOMS: atom_id res chain seq x y z
N MET A 1 21.17 3.03 -20.97
CA MET A 1 21.46 3.99 -19.90
C MET A 1 20.55 3.67 -18.73
N LYS A 2 21.06 3.57 -17.51
CA LYS A 2 20.20 3.53 -16.32
C LYS A 2 19.54 4.91 -16.19
N ASN A 3 18.25 4.96 -15.86
CA ASN A 3 17.59 6.24 -15.63
C ASN A 3 18.15 6.87 -14.34
N ASN A 4 17.96 8.18 -14.14
CA ASN A 4 18.49 8.88 -12.97
C ASN A 4 17.96 8.28 -11.66
N TYR A 5 16.70 7.84 -11.65
CA TYR A 5 16.04 7.26 -10.48
C TYR A 5 16.66 5.92 -10.05
N ASP A 6 17.09 5.07 -10.98
CA ASP A 6 17.80 3.81 -10.69
C ASP A 6 19.18 4.05 -10.08
N VAL A 7 19.85 5.14 -10.46
CA VAL A 7 21.13 5.53 -9.86
C VAL A 7 20.93 5.98 -8.40
N LEU A 8 19.90 6.78 -8.16
CA LEU A 8 19.53 7.23 -6.81
C LEU A 8 19.10 6.06 -5.92
N ALA A 9 18.24 5.17 -6.43
CA ALA A 9 17.79 3.98 -5.72
C ALA A 9 18.97 3.08 -5.33
N ARG A 10 19.88 2.78 -6.26
CA ARG A 10 21.10 2.01 -5.95
C ARG A 10 21.96 2.67 -4.88
N THR A 11 22.13 3.99 -4.95
CA THR A 11 22.90 4.74 -3.94
C THR A 11 22.32 4.56 -2.53
N ILE A 12 20.98 4.48 -2.41
CA ILE A 12 20.32 4.19 -1.14
C ILE A 12 20.53 2.74 -0.76
N LEU A 13 20.28 1.79 -1.68
CA LEU A 13 20.38 0.35 -1.44
C LEU A 13 21.78 -0.09 -1.01
N ASP A 14 22.82 0.52 -1.58
CA ASP A 14 24.23 0.24 -1.27
C ASP A 14 24.62 0.62 0.19
N LYS A 15 23.78 1.38 0.92
CA LYS A 15 24.00 1.67 2.34
C LYS A 15 23.88 0.43 3.23
N GLY A 16 23.11 -0.58 2.81
CA GLY A 16 22.93 -1.86 3.52
C GLY A 16 22.07 -1.81 4.81
N VAL A 17 21.91 -0.64 5.45
CA VAL A 17 21.02 -0.42 6.60
C VAL A 17 20.09 0.74 6.29
N PHE A 18 18.77 0.52 6.44
CA PHE A 18 17.75 1.47 6.02
C PHE A 18 16.99 2.03 7.22
N ARG A 19 16.77 3.35 7.22
CA ARG A 19 15.81 4.02 8.09
C ARG A 19 14.49 4.18 7.35
N THR A 20 13.40 4.48 8.06
CA THR A 20 12.10 4.79 7.45
C THR A 20 12.20 5.87 6.37
N SER A 21 13.04 6.89 6.55
CA SER A 21 13.28 7.92 5.52
C SER A 21 13.90 7.36 4.23
N ASP A 22 14.78 6.36 4.33
CA ASP A 22 15.37 5.71 3.16
C ASP A 22 14.31 4.86 2.42
N ILE A 23 13.39 4.24 3.17
CA ILE A 23 12.24 3.52 2.60
C ILE A 23 11.26 4.48 1.91
N LYS A 24 10.94 5.63 2.52
CA LYS A 24 10.11 6.68 1.89
C LYS A 24 10.70 7.13 0.55
N GLU A 25 12.00 7.38 0.49
CA GLU A 25 12.66 7.78 -0.75
C GLU A 25 12.61 6.67 -1.81
N LEU A 26 12.84 5.40 -1.43
CA LEU A 26 12.69 4.28 -2.35
C LEU A 26 11.25 4.16 -2.87
N LEU A 27 10.24 4.39 -2.04
CA LEU A 27 8.84 4.41 -2.46
C LEU A 27 8.58 5.49 -3.51
N ILE A 28 9.07 6.72 -3.28
CA ILE A 28 8.99 7.82 -4.25
C ILE A 28 9.68 7.41 -5.56
N LEU A 29 10.89 6.88 -5.49
CA LEU A 29 11.62 6.46 -6.69
C LEU A 29 10.90 5.35 -7.46
N SER A 30 10.17 4.47 -6.78
CA SER A 30 9.39 3.42 -7.43
C SER A 30 8.27 3.98 -8.33
N VAL A 31 7.55 5.01 -7.86
CA VAL A 31 6.51 5.68 -8.67
C VAL A 31 7.11 6.50 -9.82
N HIS A 32 8.33 7.00 -9.63
CA HIS A 32 9.10 7.69 -10.68
C HIS A 32 9.87 6.72 -11.59
N SER A 33 9.40 5.47 -11.73
CA SER A 33 9.92 4.46 -12.66
C SER A 33 11.34 3.97 -12.36
N SER A 34 11.77 3.95 -11.11
CA SER A 34 12.97 3.19 -10.72
C SER A 34 12.64 1.70 -10.63
N LYS A 35 13.27 0.91 -11.50
CA LYS A 35 13.19 -0.56 -11.46
C LYS A 35 13.92 -1.13 -10.26
N GLU A 36 15.01 -0.48 -9.81
CA GLU A 36 15.76 -0.93 -8.64
C GLU A 36 14.93 -0.81 -7.36
N ALA A 37 14.22 0.30 -7.20
CA ALA A 37 13.30 0.47 -6.07
C ALA A 37 12.12 -0.50 -6.15
N GLU A 38 11.53 -0.68 -7.33
CA GLU A 38 10.42 -1.62 -7.54
C GLU A 38 10.83 -3.07 -7.22
N LEU A 39 12.01 -3.50 -7.68
CA LEU A 39 12.55 -4.83 -7.38
C LEU A 39 12.81 -5.01 -5.89
N TYR A 40 13.36 -3.99 -5.22
CA TYR A 40 13.55 -4.02 -3.77
C TYR A 40 12.25 -4.32 -3.03
N PHE A 41 11.15 -3.63 -3.33
CA PHE A 41 9.87 -3.89 -2.65
C PHE A 41 9.31 -5.27 -2.99
N LYS A 42 9.38 -5.68 -4.27
CA LYS A 42 8.95 -7.03 -4.69
C LYS A 42 9.69 -8.14 -3.95
N GLU A 43 10.98 -7.98 -3.70
CA GLU A 43 11.77 -8.95 -2.92
C GLU A 43 11.45 -8.91 -1.42
N LYS A 44 10.95 -7.77 -0.91
CA LYS A 44 10.60 -7.59 0.50
C LYS A 44 9.16 -7.94 0.83
N ILE A 45 8.27 -8.02 -0.15
CA ILE A 45 6.92 -8.55 0.01
C ILE A 45 7.00 -10.07 0.10
N THR A 46 7.13 -10.57 1.33
CA THR A 46 7.17 -12.01 1.62
C THR A 46 6.18 -12.34 2.73
N GLU A 47 5.86 -13.62 2.85
CA GLU A 47 4.93 -14.15 3.86
C GLU A 47 5.32 -13.83 5.32
N GLU A 48 6.60 -13.56 5.58
CA GLU A 48 7.15 -13.42 6.94
C GLU A 48 7.69 -12.01 7.22
N ASN A 49 7.77 -11.12 6.23
CA ASN A 49 8.39 -9.81 6.39
C ASN A 49 7.44 -8.79 7.05
N LYS A 50 7.06 -9.08 8.29
CA LYS A 50 6.19 -8.26 9.12
C LYS A 50 6.76 -6.85 9.35
N GLU A 51 8.08 -6.72 9.45
CA GLU A 51 8.72 -5.42 9.69
C GLU A 51 8.57 -4.50 8.48
N MET A 52 8.71 -5.00 7.25
CA MET A 52 8.43 -4.19 6.07
C MET A 52 6.97 -3.78 6.02
N LEU A 53 6.03 -4.70 6.27
CA LEU A 53 4.61 -4.34 6.31
C LEU A 53 4.34 -3.26 7.35
N LYS A 54 4.93 -3.36 8.54
CA LYS A 54 4.83 -2.34 9.60
C LYS A 54 5.26 -0.96 9.10
N ILE A 55 6.44 -0.88 8.49
CA ILE A 55 7.00 0.37 7.95
C ILE A 55 6.08 0.95 6.87
N LEU A 56 5.57 0.12 5.96
CA LEU A 56 4.65 0.59 4.92
C LEU A 56 3.33 1.10 5.51
N VAL A 57 2.78 0.44 6.53
CA VAL A 57 1.57 0.90 7.23
C VAL A 57 1.82 2.23 7.94
N GLU A 58 2.97 2.39 8.61
CA GLU A 58 3.38 3.66 9.23
C GLU A 58 3.48 4.79 8.18
N ILE A 59 4.10 4.53 7.02
CA ILE A 59 4.23 5.51 5.94
C ILE A 59 2.87 5.83 5.29
N ALA A 60 2.01 4.83 5.09
CA ALA A 60 0.69 5.01 4.49
C ALA A 60 -0.25 5.83 5.40
N GLY A 61 -0.08 5.70 6.72
CA GLY A 61 -0.82 6.45 7.74
C GLY A 61 -0.15 7.74 8.20
N ASP A 62 0.92 8.18 7.54
CA ASP A 62 1.52 9.49 7.82
C ASP A 62 0.69 10.59 7.13
N PHE A 63 -0.35 11.06 7.82
CA PHE A 63 -1.32 12.03 7.31
C PHE A 63 -0.73 13.43 7.09
N ASP A 64 0.39 13.75 7.75
CA ASP A 64 1.06 15.06 7.64
C ASP A 64 1.99 15.15 6.42
N ASP A 65 2.36 14.01 5.83
CA ASP A 65 3.30 13.87 4.70
C ASP A 65 2.67 13.02 3.58
N PHE A 66 1.45 13.37 3.20
CA PHE A 66 0.74 12.66 2.15
C PHE A 66 1.28 13.05 0.76
N GLY A 67 2.12 12.19 0.21
CA GLY A 67 2.68 12.31 -1.13
C GLY A 67 2.90 10.95 -1.80
N ASP A 68 3.77 10.94 -2.81
CA ASP A 68 4.09 9.75 -3.61
C ASP A 68 4.47 8.52 -2.78
N SER A 69 5.14 8.69 -1.63
CA SER A 69 5.50 7.59 -0.74
C SER A 69 4.30 6.92 -0.09
N ALA A 70 3.30 7.69 0.37
CA ALA A 70 2.11 7.13 1.02
C ALA A 70 1.27 6.35 0.01
N MET A 71 1.07 6.90 -1.20
CA MET A 71 0.42 6.20 -2.30
C MET A 71 1.14 4.89 -2.63
N ALA A 72 2.46 4.93 -2.86
CA ALA A 72 3.24 3.74 -3.16
C ALA A 72 3.19 2.69 -2.04
N ALA A 73 3.22 3.13 -0.77
CA ALA A 73 3.10 2.23 0.36
C ALA A 73 1.76 1.48 0.34
N THR A 74 0.65 2.19 0.11
CA THR A 74 -0.68 1.54 -0.03
C THR A 74 -0.74 0.55 -1.18
N ASP A 75 -0.02 0.81 -2.28
CA ASP A 75 0.04 -0.09 -3.43
C ASP A 75 0.77 -1.40 -3.09
N TYR A 76 1.90 -1.33 -2.38
CA TYR A 76 2.66 -2.51 -1.99
C TYR A 76 2.04 -3.28 -0.81
N ILE A 77 1.37 -2.60 0.13
CA ILE A 77 0.69 -3.26 1.26
C ILE A 77 -0.27 -4.34 0.76
N LYS A 78 -1.04 -4.05 -0.29
CA LYS A 78 -2.10 -4.94 -0.79
C LYS A 78 -1.59 -6.28 -1.29
N ASP A 79 -0.28 -6.45 -1.49
CA ASP A 79 0.35 -7.66 -2.02
C ASP A 79 0.91 -8.57 -0.92
N PHE A 80 0.95 -8.13 0.35
CA PHE A 80 1.34 -8.97 1.48
C PHE A 80 0.36 -10.13 1.71
N SER A 81 0.77 -11.13 2.49
CA SER A 81 -0.05 -12.29 2.78
C SER A 81 -1.30 -11.95 3.59
N ILE A 82 -2.36 -12.75 3.42
CA ILE A 82 -3.62 -12.57 4.18
C ILE A 82 -3.37 -12.64 5.68
N ASN A 83 -2.47 -13.52 6.13
CA ASN A 83 -2.16 -13.68 7.55
C ASN A 83 -1.53 -12.42 8.13
N LEU A 84 -0.52 -11.85 7.45
CA LEU A 84 0.10 -10.60 7.90
C LEU A 84 -0.88 -9.43 7.82
N LEU A 85 -1.66 -9.31 6.73
CA LEU A 85 -2.63 -8.23 6.58
C LEU A 85 -3.69 -8.23 7.69
N LYS A 86 -4.13 -9.40 8.15
CA LYS A 86 -5.07 -9.52 9.27
C LYS A 86 -4.50 -8.96 10.57
N GLU A 87 -3.21 -9.08 10.82
CA GLU A 87 -2.57 -8.53 12.01
C GLU A 87 -2.59 -6.99 12.03
N TYR A 88 -2.75 -6.35 10.88
CA TYR A 88 -2.81 -4.89 10.74
C TYR A 88 -4.21 -4.37 10.37
N GLU A 89 -5.26 -5.20 10.43
CA GLU A 89 -6.62 -4.83 9.99
C GLU A 89 -7.08 -3.47 10.56
N ASP A 90 -6.89 -3.24 11.86
CA ASP A 90 -7.33 -2.00 12.51
C ASP A 90 -6.58 -0.76 12.00
N SER A 91 -5.26 -0.87 11.80
CA SER A 91 -4.47 0.22 11.23
C SER A 91 -4.84 0.48 9.77
N LEU A 92 -5.03 -0.58 8.98
CA LEU A 92 -5.45 -0.46 7.58
C LEU A 92 -6.82 0.18 7.45
N LEU A 93 -7.76 -0.19 8.33
CA LEU A 93 -9.09 0.38 8.38
C LEU A 93 -9.04 1.86 8.77
N GLN A 94 -8.25 2.22 9.79
CA GLN A 94 -8.07 3.61 10.20
C GLN A 94 -7.56 4.47 9.03
N ILE A 95 -6.53 3.99 8.31
CA ILE A 95 -5.97 4.72 7.16
C ILE A 95 -7.01 4.83 6.04
N PHE A 96 -7.72 3.73 5.73
CA PHE A 96 -8.72 3.68 4.67
C PHE A 96 -9.92 4.61 4.90
N THR A 97 -10.32 4.80 6.17
CA THR A 97 -11.53 5.57 6.54
C THR A 97 -11.26 7.03 6.88
N ASP A 98 -9.99 7.45 6.88
CA ASP A 98 -9.63 8.86 7.04
C ASP A 98 -10.18 9.73 5.91
N ASP A 99 -10.51 10.99 6.21
CA ASP A 99 -11.27 11.87 5.32
C ASP A 99 -10.54 12.20 4.00
N ASP A 100 -9.20 12.15 3.99
CA ASP A 100 -8.41 12.28 2.75
C ASP A 100 -8.23 10.92 2.04
N ARG A 101 -9.33 10.45 1.44
CA ARG A 101 -9.48 9.10 0.90
C ARG A 101 -8.68 8.80 -0.38
N GLY A 102 -7.94 9.78 -0.93
CA GLY A 102 -7.35 9.76 -2.28
C GLY A 102 -6.69 8.45 -2.71
N ALA A 103 -5.37 8.32 -2.57
CA ALA A 103 -4.66 7.09 -2.96
C ALA A 103 -4.97 5.89 -2.04
N ARG A 104 -5.56 6.14 -0.86
CA ARG A 104 -5.83 5.13 0.17
C ARG A 104 -6.94 4.16 -0.21
N ILE A 105 -7.67 4.45 -1.29
CA ILE A 105 -8.61 3.52 -1.89
C ILE A 105 -7.96 2.16 -2.23
N LEU A 106 -6.64 2.13 -2.50
CA LEU A 106 -5.89 0.89 -2.72
C LEU A 106 -5.94 -0.08 -1.53
N LEU A 107 -6.08 0.44 -0.29
CA LEU A 107 -6.25 -0.39 0.90
C LEU A 107 -7.55 -1.17 0.91
N ALA A 108 -8.56 -0.76 0.13
CA ALA A 108 -9.77 -1.55 -0.05
C ALA A 108 -9.46 -2.94 -0.59
N ILE A 109 -8.44 -3.11 -1.45
CA ILE A 109 -8.03 -4.44 -1.92
C ILE A 109 -7.51 -5.28 -0.76
N ALA A 110 -6.63 -4.72 0.08
CA ALA A 110 -6.10 -5.43 1.24
C ALA A 110 -7.20 -5.85 2.22
N LEU A 111 -8.10 -4.91 2.57
CA LEU A 111 -9.24 -5.12 3.46
C LEU A 111 -10.25 -6.12 2.90
N GLY A 112 -10.50 -6.09 1.58
CA GLY A 112 -11.33 -7.07 0.88
C GLY A 112 -10.70 -8.45 0.87
N ARG A 113 -9.40 -8.57 0.57
CA ARG A 113 -8.66 -9.87 0.59
C ARG A 113 -8.72 -10.56 1.94
N ILE A 114 -8.65 -9.81 3.04
CA ILE A 114 -8.79 -10.37 4.40
C ILE A 114 -10.25 -10.58 4.81
N LYS A 115 -11.20 -10.24 3.94
CA LYS A 115 -12.66 -10.24 4.18
C LYS A 115 -13.01 -9.49 5.48
N SER A 116 -12.41 -8.31 5.69
CA SER A 116 -12.62 -7.51 6.90
C SER A 116 -14.11 -7.19 7.07
N VAL A 117 -14.70 -7.66 8.17
CA VAL A 117 -16.10 -7.39 8.50
C VAL A 117 -16.29 -5.90 8.81
N LYS A 118 -15.30 -5.29 9.47
CA LYS A 118 -15.32 -3.87 9.85
C LYS A 118 -15.26 -2.94 8.63
N ALA A 119 -14.46 -3.28 7.62
CA ALA A 119 -14.32 -2.48 6.41
C ALA A 119 -15.48 -2.64 5.42
N LYS A 120 -16.28 -3.70 5.57
CA LYS A 120 -17.29 -4.08 4.56
C LYS A 120 -18.26 -2.95 4.27
N GLU A 121 -18.84 -2.33 5.30
CA GLU A 121 -19.82 -1.26 5.11
C GLU A 121 -19.23 -0.09 4.32
N TYR A 122 -18.05 0.40 4.73
CA TYR A 122 -17.32 1.46 4.02
C TYR A 122 -17.02 1.12 2.56
N ILE A 123 -16.58 -0.10 2.27
CA ILE A 123 -16.28 -0.53 0.89
C ILE A 123 -17.56 -0.55 0.03
N TYR A 124 -18.69 -1.00 0.59
CA TYR A 124 -19.97 -1.00 -0.12
C TYR A 124 -20.56 0.41 -0.27
N GLU A 125 -20.31 1.32 0.66
CA GLU A 125 -20.63 2.73 0.48
C GLU A 125 -19.89 3.31 -0.73
N LEU A 126 -18.57 3.11 -0.84
CA LEU A 126 -17.79 3.54 -2.01
C LEU A 126 -18.25 2.86 -3.31
N TYR A 127 -18.69 1.60 -3.26
CA TYR A 127 -19.20 0.89 -4.44
C TYR A 127 -20.50 1.50 -4.98
N ASN A 128 -21.32 2.06 -4.09
CA ASN A 128 -22.59 2.71 -4.44
C ASN A 128 -22.46 4.22 -4.67
N ASP A 129 -21.28 4.79 -4.40
CA ASP A 129 -20.96 6.17 -4.76
C ASP A 129 -20.94 6.31 -6.28
N LYS A 130 -21.70 7.29 -6.80
CA LYS A 130 -21.83 7.53 -8.23
C LYS A 130 -20.53 8.00 -8.87
N ASP A 131 -19.69 8.71 -8.13
CA ASP A 131 -18.42 9.24 -8.63
C ASP A 131 -17.33 8.16 -8.69
N LEU A 132 -17.48 7.12 -7.89
CA LEU A 132 -16.58 5.95 -7.86
C LEU A 132 -17.19 4.71 -8.53
N GLN A 133 -18.39 4.85 -9.11
CA GLN A 133 -19.05 3.78 -9.82
C GLN A 133 -18.19 3.36 -11.02
N GLY A 134 -17.75 2.10 -11.03
CA GLY A 134 -16.84 1.61 -12.07
C GLY A 134 -15.36 1.62 -11.67
N ASN A 135 -15.00 2.12 -10.50
CA ASN A 135 -13.64 2.05 -10.00
C ASN A 135 -13.24 0.58 -9.78
N TRP A 136 -12.26 0.10 -10.55
CA TRP A 136 -11.84 -1.30 -10.55
C TRP A 136 -11.31 -1.77 -9.18
N ILE A 137 -10.73 -0.87 -8.37
CA ILE A 137 -10.20 -1.18 -7.04
C ILE A 137 -11.35 -1.56 -6.12
N ILE A 138 -12.42 -0.75 -6.12
CA ILE A 138 -13.61 -0.98 -5.31
C ILE A 138 -14.36 -2.22 -5.80
N GLN A 139 -14.52 -2.39 -7.12
CA GLN A 139 -15.13 -3.60 -7.68
C GLN A 139 -14.36 -4.86 -7.29
N ARG A 140 -13.02 -4.82 -7.37
CA ARG A 140 -12.17 -5.94 -6.98
C ARG A 140 -12.26 -6.23 -5.49
N SER A 141 -12.26 -5.18 -4.66
CA SER A 141 -12.45 -5.31 -3.21
C SER A 141 -13.77 -6.01 -2.87
N VAL A 142 -14.88 -5.56 -3.46
CA VAL A 142 -16.21 -6.17 -3.29
C VAL A 142 -16.22 -7.63 -3.74
N SER A 143 -15.51 -7.99 -4.81
CA SER A 143 -15.49 -9.37 -5.30
C SER A 143 -14.98 -10.37 -4.24
N TYR A 144 -14.00 -9.98 -3.41
CA TYR A 144 -13.48 -10.86 -2.36
C TYR A 144 -14.52 -11.23 -1.29
N TYR A 145 -15.55 -10.40 -1.07
CA TYR A 145 -16.64 -10.72 -0.15
C TYR A 145 -17.67 -11.69 -0.74
N ASN A 146 -17.66 -11.86 -2.07
CA ASN A 146 -18.59 -12.73 -2.80
C ASN A 146 -17.94 -14.05 -3.24
N GLU A 147 -16.62 -14.17 -3.13
CA GLU A 147 -15.89 -15.42 -3.29
C GLU A 147 -16.10 -16.28 -2.03
N ASP A 148 -16.49 -17.55 -2.20
CA ASP A 148 -16.72 -18.50 -1.09
C ASP A 148 -15.41 -18.84 -0.35
#